data_AF-A0A9D7JF88-F1
#
_entry.id   AF-A0A9D7JF88-F1
#
_cell.length_a   1.000
_cell.length_b   1.000
_cell.length_c   1.000
_cell.angle_alpha   90.00
_cell.angle_beta   90.00
_cell.angle_gamma   90.00
#
_symmetry.space_group_name_H-M   'P 1'
#
loop_
_entity.id
_entity.type
_entity.pdbx_description
1 polymer ?
#
loop_
_entity_poly.entity_id
_entity_poly.type
_entity_poly.pdbx_seq_one_letter_code
_entity_poly.pdbx_strand_id
1 'polypeptide(L)'
;MSDHYSSLLLSFLTAPSLLVGGSVGVLTILPSIALLLLVGGVALAIVWREKQAFWLLPPLLASLAAPLVLEFADGSMGWFGMLFALVIGLVGLLVWVGMVAGNATRRTPVVLAGLSLLAFPAYAGLIRVAVTWGGV
;
A
#
# COMPACT_ATOMS: atom_id res chain seq x y z
N MET A 1 -13.88 -11.98 14.44
CA MET A 1 -14.01 -10.55 14.05
C MET A 1 -12.69 -9.97 13.49
N SER A 2 -11.57 -10.68 13.62
CA SER A 2 -10.21 -10.38 13.11
C SER A 2 -10.00 -10.56 11.59
N ASP A 3 -11.03 -10.98 10.85
CA ASP A 3 -10.81 -11.56 9.51
C ASP A 3 -10.86 -10.52 8.38
N HIS A 4 -11.48 -9.35 8.63
CA HIS A 4 -11.85 -8.42 7.57
C HIS A 4 -10.68 -7.60 7.00
N TYR A 5 -9.69 -7.26 7.84
CA TYR A 5 -8.50 -6.49 7.40
C TYR A 5 -7.38 -7.41 6.91
N SER A 6 -7.29 -8.60 7.52
CA SER A 6 -6.46 -9.71 7.07
C SER A 6 -6.84 -10.14 5.65
N SER A 7 -8.14 -10.21 5.35
CA SER A 7 -8.63 -10.53 4.01
C SER A 7 -8.31 -9.43 2.99
N LEU A 8 -8.28 -8.14 3.36
CA LEU A 8 -7.87 -7.07 2.45
C LEU A 8 -6.41 -7.19 2.01
N LEU A 9 -5.52 -7.51 2.95
CA LEU A 9 -4.11 -7.73 2.64
C LEU A 9 -3.94 -8.98 1.76
N LEU A 10 -4.67 -10.05 2.05
CA LEU A 10 -4.65 -11.26 1.24
C LEU A 10 -5.21 -11.02 -0.17
N SER A 11 -6.30 -10.28 -0.30
CA SER A 11 -6.90 -9.88 -1.59
C SER A 11 -5.95 -8.99 -2.40
N PHE A 12 -5.23 -8.08 -1.75
CA PHE A 12 -4.21 -7.25 -2.39
C PHE A 12 -3.06 -8.11 -2.95
N LEU A 13 -2.60 -9.12 -2.20
CA LEU A 13 -1.51 -10.01 -2.61
C LEU A 13 -1.91 -11.02 -3.69
N THR A 14 -3.19 -11.41 -3.74
CA THR A 14 -3.73 -12.40 -4.70
C THR A 14 -4.30 -11.76 -5.97
N ALA A 15 -4.48 -10.44 -6.00
CA ALA A 15 -4.93 -9.71 -7.18
C ALA A 15 -4.14 -10.00 -8.49
N PRO A 16 -2.80 -10.20 -8.49
CA PRO A 16 -2.08 -10.56 -9.70
C PRO A 16 -2.47 -11.91 -10.28
N SER A 17 -2.73 -12.91 -9.44
CA SER A 17 -3.14 -14.24 -9.93
C SER A 17 -4.57 -14.20 -10.50
N LEU A 18 -5.45 -13.38 -9.92
CA LEU A 18 -6.78 -13.12 -10.47
C LEU A 18 -6.73 -12.39 -11.82
N LEU A 19 -5.76 -11.48 -12.00
CA LEU A 19 -5.57 -10.75 -13.24
C LEU A 19 -5.08 -11.67 -14.38
N VAL A 20 -4.17 -12.60 -14.06
CA VAL A 20 -3.74 -13.67 -14.99
C VAL A 20 -4.88 -14.64 -15.32
N GLY A 21 -5.79 -14.86 -14.36
CA GLY A 21 -7.02 -15.65 -14.56
C GLY A 21 -8.12 -14.95 -15.38
N GLY A 22 -7.88 -13.74 -15.90
CA GLY A 22 -8.82 -13.01 -16.77
C GLY A 22 -9.77 -12.06 -16.04
N SER A 23 -9.65 -11.88 -14.73
CA SER A 23 -10.46 -10.92 -13.97
C SER A 23 -9.86 -9.52 -14.05
N VAL A 24 -10.31 -8.74 -15.04
CA VAL A 24 -9.81 -7.39 -15.30
C VAL A 24 -10.75 -6.36 -14.66
N GLY A 25 -10.28 -5.70 -13.59
CA GLY A 25 -11.00 -4.62 -12.92
C GLY A 25 -10.05 -3.74 -12.10
N VAL A 26 -10.54 -2.57 -11.67
CA VAL A 26 -9.71 -1.62 -10.89
C VAL A 26 -9.15 -2.27 -9.61
N LEU A 27 -9.92 -3.17 -8.99
CA LEU A 27 -9.53 -3.91 -7.79
C LEU A 27 -8.48 -5.01 -8.04
N THR A 28 -8.25 -5.42 -9.28
CA THR A 28 -7.19 -6.40 -9.64
C THR A 28 -5.99 -5.72 -10.29
N ILE A 29 -6.20 -4.64 -11.05
CA ILE A 29 -5.15 -3.88 -11.74
C ILE A 29 -4.29 -3.08 -10.75
N LEU A 30 -4.91 -2.35 -9.82
CA LEU A 30 -4.20 -1.46 -8.90
C LEU A 30 -3.17 -2.21 -8.03
N PRO A 31 -3.52 -3.34 -7.37
CA PRO A 31 -2.55 -4.10 -6.60
C PRO A 31 -1.48 -4.78 -7.47
N SER A 32 -1.84 -5.20 -8.69
CA SER A 32 -0.91 -5.86 -9.61
C SER A 32 0.19 -4.90 -10.09
N ILE A 33 -0.18 -3.68 -10.48
CA ILE A 33 0.78 -2.64 -10.85
C ILE A 33 1.65 -2.28 -9.64
N ALA A 34 1.05 -2.16 -8.45
CA ALA A 34 1.80 -1.87 -7.23
C ALA A 34 2.84 -2.94 -6.91
N LEU A 35 2.49 -4.22 -7.01
CA LEU A 35 3.43 -5.31 -6.77
C LEU A 35 4.53 -5.36 -7.82
N LEU A 36 4.22 -5.09 -9.09
CA LEU A 36 5.24 -4.96 -10.13
C LEU A 36 6.19 -3.79 -9.87
N LEU A 37 5.67 -2.66 -9.40
CA LEU A 37 6.47 -1.50 -9.01
C LEU A 37 7.33 -1.78 -7.77
N LEU A 38 6.82 -2.55 -6.80
CA LEU A 38 7.58 -2.98 -5.63
C LEU A 38 8.73 -3.89 -6.05
N VAL A 39 8.45 -4.93 -6.86
CA VAL A 39 9.46 -5.88 -7.33
C VAL A 39 10.49 -5.18 -8.21
N GLY A 40 10.05 -4.32 -9.14
CA GLY A 40 10.94 -3.52 -9.99
C GLY A 40 11.80 -2.55 -9.18
N GLY A 41 11.20 -1.84 -8.23
CA GLY A 41 11.90 -0.92 -7.33
C GLY A 41 12.94 -1.62 -6.45
N VAL A 42 12.60 -2.79 -5.89
CA VAL A 42 13.53 -3.61 -5.10
C VAL A 42 14.65 -4.19 -5.97
N ALA A 43 14.33 -4.72 -7.15
CA ALA A 43 15.34 -5.23 -8.08
C ALA A 43 16.33 -4.13 -8.51
N LEU A 44 15.83 -2.94 -8.85
CA LEU A 44 16.65 -1.77 -9.16
C LEU A 44 17.50 -1.32 -7.96
N ALA A 45 16.94 -1.33 -6.74
CA ALA A 45 17.66 -1.00 -5.52
C ALA A 45 18.82 -1.98 -5.25
N ILE A 46 18.61 -3.28 -5.48
CA ILE A 46 19.65 -4.32 -5.34
C ILE A 46 20.72 -4.16 -6.41
N VAL A 47 20.33 -4.01 -7.68
CA VAL A 47 21.26 -3.84 -8.81
C VAL A 47 22.13 -2.60 -8.65
N TRP A 48 21.57 -1.51 -8.13
CA TRP A 48 22.30 -0.25 -7.93
C TRP A 48 22.93 -0.10 -6.53
N ARG A 49 22.80 -1.10 -5.66
CA ARG A 49 23.33 -1.11 -4.28
C ARG A 49 22.98 0.16 -3.50
N GLU A 50 21.76 0.67 -3.69
CA GLU A 50 21.31 1.90 -3.05
C GLU A 50 21.03 1.64 -1.55
N LYS A 51 21.98 2.03 -0.69
CA LYS A 51 21.84 1.91 0.78
C LYS A 51 20.62 2.65 1.32
N GLN A 52 20.16 3.66 0.59
CA GLN A 52 18.98 4.46 0.95
C GLN A 52 17.66 3.70 0.71
N ALA A 53 17.66 2.59 -0.04
CA ALA A 53 16.50 1.71 -0.10
C ALA A 53 16.19 1.07 1.26
N PHE A 54 17.19 0.93 2.15
CA PHE A 54 16.97 0.45 3.52
C PHE A 54 16.11 1.42 4.34
N TRP A 55 16.04 2.70 3.97
CA TRP A 55 15.15 3.68 4.61
C TRP A 55 13.67 3.53 4.20
N LEU A 56 13.37 2.61 3.29
CA LEU A 56 12.01 2.18 2.96
C LEU A 56 11.52 1.00 3.82
N LEU A 57 12.38 0.41 4.68
CA LEU A 57 11.94 -0.60 5.65
C LEU A 57 10.91 -0.06 6.64
N PRO A 58 11.10 1.13 7.27
CA PRO A 58 10.10 1.69 8.16
C PRO A 58 8.70 1.82 7.54
N PRO A 59 8.52 2.41 6.34
CA PRO A 59 7.19 2.47 5.71
C PRO A 59 6.68 1.10 5.26
N LEU A 60 7.56 0.14 4.92
CA LEU A 60 7.15 -1.23 4.61
C LEU A 60 6.60 -1.95 5.84
N LEU A 61 7.27 -1.82 7.00
CA LEU A 61 6.78 -2.34 8.27
C LEU A 61 5.49 -1.66 8.72
N ALA A 62 5.38 -0.34 8.51
CA ALA A 62 4.16 0.41 8.78
C ALA A 62 2.99 -0.07 7.90
N SER A 63 3.23 -0.35 6.61
CA SER A 63 2.22 -0.91 5.72
C SER A 63 1.81 -2.35 6.11
N LEU A 64 2.74 -3.16 6.62
CA LEU A 64 2.43 -4.49 7.18
C LEU A 64 1.60 -4.40 8.47
N ALA A 65 1.84 -3.38 9.30
CA ALA A 65 1.07 -3.12 10.51
C ALA A 65 -0.25 -2.38 10.25
N ALA A 66 -0.45 -1.83 9.04
CA ALA A 66 -1.65 -1.09 8.67
C ALA A 66 -2.98 -1.82 8.96
N PRO A 67 -3.17 -3.13 8.69
CA PRO A 67 -4.43 -3.82 9.04
C PRO A 67 -4.77 -3.73 10.53
N LEU A 68 -3.78 -3.81 11.43
CA LEU A 68 -4.00 -3.64 12.89
C LEU A 68 -4.44 -2.21 13.24
N VAL A 69 -3.81 -1.21 12.60
CA VAL A 69 -4.15 0.20 12.83
C VAL A 69 -5.55 0.51 12.30
N LEU A 70 -5.91 -0.03 11.14
CA LEU A 70 -7.24 0.14 10.55
C LEU A 70 -8.32 -0.55 11.37
N GLU A 71 -8.04 -1.74 11.93
CA GLU A 71 -8.95 -2.44 12.84
C GLU A 71 -9.19 -1.62 14.12
N PHE A 72 -8.14 -1.06 14.71
CA PHE A 72 -8.28 -0.21 15.89
C PHE A 72 -9.04 1.09 15.59
N ALA A 73 -8.79 1.70 14.43
CA ALA A 73 -9.47 2.92 14.00
C ALA A 73 -10.97 2.67 13.73
N ASP A 74 -11.32 1.54 13.12
CA ASP A 74 -12.71 1.12 12.89
C ASP A 74 -13.41 0.75 14.21
N GLY A 75 -12.72 0.09 15.14
CA GLY A 75 -13.27 -0.25 16.46
C GLY A 75 -13.53 0.97 17.37
N SER A 76 -12.77 2.06 17.20
CA SER A 76 -12.88 3.25 18.05
C SER A 76 -13.82 4.33 17.49
N MET A 77 -13.79 4.56 16.17
CA MET A 77 -14.54 5.63 15.50
C MET A 77 -15.33 5.15 14.27
N GLY A 78 -15.44 3.84 14.06
CA GLY A 78 -16.10 3.26 12.90
C GLY A 78 -15.42 3.60 11.58
N TRP A 79 -16.22 3.63 10.52
CA TRP A 79 -15.77 3.94 9.15
C TRP A 79 -15.05 5.29 9.04
N PHE A 80 -15.40 6.28 9.88
CA PHE A 80 -14.78 7.60 9.89
C PHE A 80 -13.34 7.54 10.41
N GLY A 81 -13.11 6.78 11.50
CA GLY A 81 -11.77 6.54 12.03
C GLY A 81 -10.86 5.85 11.01
N MET A 82 -11.40 4.85 10.32
CA MET A 82 -10.66 4.11 9.30
C MET A 82 -10.24 5.01 8.12
N LEU A 83 -11.14 5.84 7.58
CA LEU A 83 -10.80 6.79 6.52
C LEU A 83 -9.77 7.81 6.98
N PHE A 84 -9.90 8.31 8.21
CA PHE A 84 -8.95 9.26 8.79
C PHE A 84 -7.55 8.64 8.94
N ALA A 85 -7.47 7.40 9.44
CA ALA A 85 -6.23 6.64 9.54
C ALA A 85 -5.60 6.39 8.17
N LEU A 86 -6.39 6.08 7.15
CA LEU A 86 -5.92 5.92 5.77
C LEU A 86 -5.36 7.22 5.19
N VAL A 87 -6.05 8.34 5.39
CA VAL A 87 -5.59 9.66 4.89
C VAL A 87 -4.29 10.06 5.58
N ILE A 88 -4.22 9.97 6.91
CA ILE A 88 -2.99 10.27 7.65
C ILE A 88 -1.86 9.32 7.23
N GLY A 89 -2.14 8.02 7.12
CA GLY A 89 -1.17 7.04 6.67
C GLY A 89 -0.64 7.35 5.26
N LEU A 90 -1.51 7.74 4.34
CA LEU A 90 -1.15 8.10 2.96
C LEU A 90 -0.31 9.37 2.90
N VAL A 91 -0.70 10.42 3.64
CA VAL A 91 0.09 11.67 3.73
C VAL A 91 1.44 11.41 4.39
N GLY A 92 1.48 10.65 5.48
CA GLY A 92 2.72 10.28 6.18
C GLY A 92 3.67 9.48 5.28
N LEU A 93 3.14 8.50 4.53
CA LEU A 93 3.90 7.75 3.54
C LEU A 93 4.42 8.64 2.41
N LEU A 94 3.61 9.57 1.88
CA LEU A 94 4.04 10.52 0.85
C LEU A 94 5.19 11.40 1.33
N VAL A 95 5.07 11.95 2.54
CA VAL A 95 6.13 12.78 3.15
C VAL A 95 7.40 11.96 3.35
N TRP A 96 7.29 10.74 3.90
CA TRP A 96 8.44 9.87 4.13
C TRP A 96 9.13 9.48 2.82
N VAL A 97 8.37 9.00 1.83
CA VAL A 97 8.89 8.67 0.51
C VAL A 97 9.54 9.88 -0.13
N GLY A 98 8.93 11.06 -0.02
CA GLY A 98 9.50 12.32 -0.50
C GLY A 98 10.84 12.68 0.18
N MET A 99 10.94 12.50 1.49
CA MET A 99 12.19 12.73 2.24
C MET A 99 13.29 11.76 1.83
N VAL A 100 12.99 10.46 1.71
CA VAL A 100 13.98 9.45 1.30
C VAL A 100 14.39 9.67 -0.16
N ALA A 101 13.44 9.97 -1.05
CA ALA A 101 13.72 10.26 -2.46
C ALA A 101 14.52 11.56 -2.64
N GLY A 102 14.29 12.57 -1.80
CA GLY A 102 15.04 13.84 -1.82
C GLY A 102 16.52 13.65 -1.50
N ASN A 103 16.84 12.74 -0.58
CA ASN A 103 18.21 12.40 -0.19
C ASN A 103 18.87 11.31 -1.05
N ALA A 104 18.12 10.63 -1.91
CA ALA A 104 18.63 9.49 -2.67
C ALA A 104 19.60 9.89 -3.79
N THR A 105 20.74 9.19 -3.90
CA THR A 105 21.69 9.38 -5.02
C THR A 105 21.02 9.06 -6.37
N ARG A 106 20.16 8.03 -6.40
CA ARG A 106 19.27 7.71 -7.51
C ARG A 106 17.82 7.63 -7.02
N ARG A 107 17.01 8.61 -7.43
CA ARG A 107 15.63 8.79 -6.97
C ARG A 107 14.64 7.76 -7.51
N THR A 108 14.88 7.25 -8.71
CA THR A 108 13.99 6.32 -9.42
C THR A 108 13.61 5.05 -8.64
N PRO A 109 14.55 4.25 -8.08
CA PRO A 109 14.19 3.04 -7.32
C PRO A 109 13.38 3.37 -6.06
N VAL A 110 13.72 4.46 -5.38
CA VAL A 110 13.07 4.90 -4.15
C VAL A 110 11.63 5.37 -4.44
N VAL A 111 11.44 6.10 -5.52
CA VAL A 111 10.10 6.57 -5.95
C VAL A 111 9.24 5.39 -6.40
N LEU A 112 9.78 4.41 -7.13
CA LEU A 112 9.03 3.23 -7.56
C LEU A 112 8.58 2.37 -6.37
N ALA A 113 9.49 2.10 -5.44
CA ALA A 113 9.16 1.37 -4.21
C ALA A 113 8.21 2.18 -3.30
N GLY A 114 8.41 3.49 -3.18
CA GLY A 114 7.51 4.36 -2.42
C GLY A 114 6.09 4.43 -3.00
N LEU A 115 5.96 4.56 -4.32
CA LEU A 115 4.67 4.54 -5.01
C LEU A 115 3.94 3.20 -4.82
N SER A 116 4.67 2.09 -4.79
CA SER A 116 4.07 0.79 -4.50
C SER A 116 3.50 0.69 -3.08
N LEU A 117 4.17 1.30 -2.10
CA LEU A 117 3.72 1.31 -0.71
C LEU A 117 2.45 2.16 -0.51
N LEU A 118 2.27 3.20 -1.34
CA LEU A 118 1.06 4.04 -1.35
C LEU A 118 -0.16 3.35 -1.95
N ALA A 119 0.03 2.29 -2.74
CA ALA A 119 -1.07 1.60 -3.39
C ALA A 119 -1.94 0.79 -2.39
N PHE A 120 -1.36 0.30 -1.29
CA PHE A 120 -2.09 -0.41 -0.26
C PHE A 120 -3.15 0.47 0.45
N PRO A 121 -2.82 1.65 1.01
CA PRO A 121 -3.83 2.53 1.60
C PRO A 121 -4.84 3.04 0.56
N ALA A 122 -4.42 3.28 -0.68
CA ALA A 122 -5.35 3.63 -1.77
C ALA A 122 -6.36 2.52 -2.07
N TYR A 123 -5.91 1.26 -2.10
CA TYR A 123 -6.76 0.08 -2.29
C TYR A 123 -7.72 -0.14 -1.12
N ALA A 124 -7.23 -0.06 0.11
CA ALA A 124 -8.04 -0.18 1.32
C ALA A 124 -9.12 0.92 1.40
N GLY A 125 -8.78 2.16 1.02
CA GLY A 125 -9.73 3.26 0.91
C GLY A 125 -10.79 3.02 -0.15
N LEU A 126 -10.40 2.57 -1.35
CA LEU A 126 -11.32 2.24 -2.44
C LEU A 126 -12.33 1.16 -2.04
N ILE A 127 -11.88 0.06 -1.44
CA ILE A 127 -12.79 -1.00 -0.98
C ILE A 127 -13.72 -0.47 0.09
N ARG A 128 -13.20 0.30 1.06
CA ARG A 128 -14.07 0.78 2.13
C ARG A 128 -15.12 1.76 1.62
N VAL A 129 -14.76 2.67 0.72
CA VAL A 129 -15.74 3.55 0.05
C VAL A 129 -16.75 2.73 -0.74
N ALA A 130 -16.34 1.71 -1.48
CA ALA A 130 -17.25 0.84 -2.23
C ALA A 130 -18.22 0.07 -1.32
N VAL A 131 -17.78 -0.45 -0.17
CA VAL A 131 -18.64 -1.12 0.81
C VAL A 131 -19.60 -0.13 1.48
N THR A 132 -19.13 1.07 1.83
CA THR A 132 -19.94 2.04 2.59
C THR A 132 -20.98 2.76 1.72
N TRP A 133 -20.65 3.05 0.46
CA TRP A 133 -21.46 3.88 -0.44
C TRP A 133 -21.98 3.14 -1.69
N GLY A 134 -21.36 2.02 -2.06
CA GLY A 134 -21.73 1.23 -3.25
C GLY A 134 -22.76 0.14 -2.99
N GLY A 135 -23.07 -0.17 -1.72
CA GLY A 135 -24.13 -1.12 -1.36
C GLY A 135 -23.89 -2.55 -1.85
N VAL A 136 -22.65 -3.04 -1.70
CA VAL A 136 -22.30 -4.47 -1.88
C VAL A 136 -22.02 -5.09 -0.52
#